data_AF-A0A967DJR3-F1
#
_entry.id   AF-A0A967DJR3-F1
#
_cell.length_a   1.000
_cell.length_b   1.000
_cell.length_c   1.000
_cell.angle_alpha   90.00
_cell.angle_beta   90.00
_cell.angle_gamma   90.00
#
_symmetry.space_group_name_H-M   'P 1'
#
loop_
_entity.id
_entity.type
_entity.pdbx_description
1 polymer ?
#
loop_
_entity_poly.entity_id
_entity_poly.type
_entity_poly.pdbx_seq_one_letter_code
_entity_poly.pdbx_strand_id
1 'polypeptide(L)'
;MLSPLIRCGLFFAAAASLNAATYVGSQKCQTCHPETYARWSKTRMANVIRDPKAHPEAVAGDFSKPNPLVTFKLADVSFMYGDKWKQRYLYKKGDDYFVYPVQWDVTNKVWRAYNPAKGTDWWTNIYPQSQAERPTGPLCDGCHSVNYNISNHTVTEWNVGCEKCHGPGSDHVAKPARSNVVNPARLDFVRANDVCLQCHTQGAPLKNPQTDGRHYDWPVGYTPGDKLSDFWKLEEHKLGETTFTHFPDGTGHKNRMQGNDYVQSQMYLHGIKCSTCHDVHGTANNADLIKSSTTLCQSCHTNIEPVAHSNHKVGSAGAECVGCHMPKIEQTIADVNVRAHTFKANIVACTACHKDKNADWAKQNVAKWPNFSIWRFE
;
A
#
# COMPACT_ATOMS: atom_id res chain seq x y z
N MET A 1 15.27 -18.59 -77.16
CA MET A 1 15.46 -19.06 -75.77
C MET A 1 14.52 -18.23 -74.89
N LEU A 2 13.39 -18.82 -74.46
CA LEU A 2 12.39 -18.20 -73.60
C LEU A 2 12.67 -18.61 -72.15
N SER A 3 12.92 -17.64 -71.27
CA SER A 3 13.06 -17.87 -69.82
C SER A 3 11.69 -17.89 -69.13
N PRO A 4 11.44 -18.77 -68.15
CA PRO A 4 10.20 -18.78 -67.39
C PRO A 4 10.31 -17.84 -66.17
N LEU A 5 9.28 -17.03 -65.97
CA LEU A 5 9.05 -16.23 -64.77
C LEU A 5 8.47 -17.13 -63.66
N ILE A 6 9.21 -17.28 -62.55
CA ILE A 6 8.74 -17.97 -61.34
C ILE A 6 7.85 -16.99 -60.56
N ARG A 7 6.56 -17.30 -60.46
CA ARG A 7 5.61 -16.63 -59.55
C ARG A 7 5.89 -17.08 -58.11
N CYS A 8 6.40 -16.16 -57.29
CA CYS A 8 6.49 -16.35 -55.85
C CYS A 8 5.10 -16.07 -55.24
N GLY A 9 4.42 -17.11 -54.74
CA GLY A 9 3.16 -16.97 -54.01
C GLY A 9 3.42 -16.50 -52.58
N LEU A 10 2.93 -15.32 -52.23
CA LEU A 10 2.86 -14.84 -50.85
C LEU A 10 1.75 -15.61 -50.11
N PHE A 11 2.14 -16.54 -49.23
CA PHE A 11 1.26 -17.06 -48.19
C PHE A 11 1.11 -16.01 -47.09
N PHE A 12 -0.04 -15.34 -47.04
CA PHE A 12 -0.45 -14.59 -45.85
C PHE A 12 -0.92 -15.59 -44.77
N ALA A 13 -0.07 -15.85 -43.78
CA ALA A 13 -0.52 -16.46 -42.54
C ALA A 13 -1.31 -15.40 -41.76
N ALA A 14 -2.62 -15.59 -41.62
CA ALA A 14 -3.43 -14.79 -40.71
C ALA A 14 -2.93 -15.02 -39.28
N ALA A 15 -2.38 -13.97 -38.66
CA ALA A 15 -2.07 -13.99 -37.23
C ALA A 15 -3.39 -14.09 -36.47
N ALA A 16 -3.70 -15.27 -35.93
CA ALA A 16 -4.77 -15.42 -34.96
C ALA A 16 -4.46 -14.50 -33.78
N SER A 17 -5.33 -13.53 -33.52
CA SER A 17 -5.28 -12.71 -32.31
C SER A 17 -5.48 -13.64 -31.12
N LEU A 18 -4.39 -13.96 -30.41
CA LEU A 18 -4.48 -14.50 -29.07
C LEU A 18 -5.22 -13.45 -28.23
N ASN A 19 -6.44 -13.76 -27.80
CA ASN A 19 -7.16 -12.93 -26.84
C ASN A 19 -6.27 -12.78 -25.59
N ALA A 20 -6.05 -11.55 -25.15
CA ALA A 20 -5.30 -11.30 -23.93
C ALA A 20 -6.03 -11.91 -22.72
N ALA A 21 -5.27 -12.45 -21.76
CA ALA A 21 -5.83 -12.99 -20.53
C ALA A 21 -6.67 -11.93 -19.80
N THR A 22 -7.83 -12.35 -19.30
CA THR A 22 -8.77 -11.55 -18.50
C THR A 22 -8.73 -11.90 -17.02
N TYR A 23 -9.27 -11.00 -16.20
CA TYR A 23 -9.42 -11.15 -14.75
C TYR A 23 -10.67 -11.97 -14.41
N VAL A 24 -10.55 -12.92 -13.48
CA VAL A 24 -11.61 -13.88 -13.12
C VAL A 24 -12.06 -13.82 -11.66
N GLY A 25 -11.39 -13.01 -10.84
CA GLY A 25 -11.67 -12.83 -9.42
C GLY A 25 -11.13 -13.96 -8.52
N SER A 26 -10.84 -13.59 -7.27
CA SER A 26 -10.23 -14.45 -6.26
C SER A 26 -11.05 -15.71 -5.94
N GLN A 27 -12.38 -15.63 -6.07
CA GLN A 27 -13.28 -16.77 -5.85
C GLN A 27 -12.93 -17.98 -6.74
N LYS A 28 -12.44 -17.75 -7.98
CA LYS A 28 -12.02 -18.84 -8.88
C LYS A 28 -10.74 -19.52 -8.41
N CYS A 29 -9.87 -18.79 -7.72
CA CYS A 29 -8.62 -19.32 -7.18
C CYS A 29 -8.87 -20.29 -6.01
N GLN A 30 -9.96 -20.09 -5.25
CA GLN A 30 -10.29 -20.91 -4.07
C GLN A 30 -10.39 -22.40 -4.37
N THR A 31 -10.88 -22.80 -5.55
CA THR A 31 -11.10 -24.21 -5.90
C THR A 31 -9.80 -25.01 -5.91
N CYS A 32 -8.70 -24.42 -6.39
CA CYS A 32 -7.39 -25.06 -6.46
C CYS A 32 -6.46 -24.66 -5.30
N HIS A 33 -6.68 -23.50 -4.69
CA HIS A 33 -5.86 -22.94 -3.60
C HIS A 33 -6.68 -22.64 -2.33
N PRO A 34 -7.39 -23.63 -1.75
CA PRO A 34 -8.33 -23.38 -0.65
C PRO A 34 -7.63 -22.86 0.62
N GLU A 35 -6.44 -23.35 0.94
CA GLU A 35 -5.70 -22.95 2.14
C GLU A 35 -5.21 -21.49 2.05
N THR A 36 -4.59 -21.13 0.91
CA THR A 36 -4.14 -19.76 0.65
C THR A 36 -5.32 -18.80 0.65
N TYR A 37 -6.43 -19.17 -0.02
CA TYR A 37 -7.64 -18.36 -0.03
C TYR A 37 -8.22 -18.16 1.38
N ALA A 38 -8.29 -19.22 2.19
CA ALA A 38 -8.83 -19.16 3.55
C ALA A 38 -8.00 -18.29 4.50
N ARG A 39 -6.69 -18.18 4.27
CA ARG A 39 -5.83 -17.26 5.02
C ARG A 39 -5.97 -15.83 4.48
N TRP A 40 -5.93 -15.67 3.16
CA TRP A 40 -5.97 -14.35 2.51
C TRP A 40 -7.28 -13.62 2.81
N SER A 41 -8.40 -14.34 2.78
CA SER A 41 -9.74 -13.80 3.03
C SER A 41 -9.93 -13.20 4.43
N LYS A 42 -8.99 -13.45 5.35
CA LYS A 42 -8.97 -12.87 6.71
C LYS A 42 -8.05 -11.65 6.83
N THR A 43 -7.24 -11.36 5.82
CA THR A 43 -6.34 -10.21 5.81
C THR A 43 -7.11 -8.90 5.65
N ARG A 44 -6.49 -7.78 6.04
CA ARG A 44 -7.08 -6.46 5.78
C ARG A 44 -7.09 -6.11 4.30
N MET A 45 -6.15 -6.66 3.52
CA MET A 45 -6.14 -6.51 2.06
C MET A 45 -7.43 -7.05 1.42
N ALA A 46 -7.90 -8.21 1.87
CA ALA A 46 -9.16 -8.81 1.41
C ALA A 46 -10.43 -8.14 1.97
N ASN A 47 -10.30 -7.23 2.94
CA ASN A 47 -11.43 -6.68 3.70
C ASN A 47 -11.35 -5.14 3.87
N VAL A 48 -10.60 -4.45 3.02
CA VAL A 48 -10.41 -2.99 3.10
C VAL A 48 -11.69 -2.24 2.75
N ILE A 49 -12.50 -2.77 1.84
CA ILE A 49 -13.83 -2.28 1.45
C ILE A 49 -14.88 -3.30 1.86
N ARG A 50 -15.88 -2.85 2.63
CA ARG A 50 -16.96 -3.70 3.16
C ARG A 50 -18.32 -3.03 2.98
N ASP A 51 -19.31 -3.78 2.55
CA ASP A 51 -20.71 -3.34 2.58
C ASP A 51 -21.24 -3.43 4.02
N PRO A 52 -21.65 -2.33 4.67
CA PRO A 52 -22.15 -2.36 6.05
C PRO A 52 -23.44 -3.17 6.22
N LYS A 53 -24.21 -3.41 5.16
CA LYS A 53 -25.44 -4.22 5.19
C LYS A 53 -25.12 -5.71 5.23
N ALA A 54 -24.08 -6.12 4.49
CA ALA A 54 -23.58 -7.49 4.51
C ALA A 54 -22.68 -7.77 5.73
N HIS A 55 -22.00 -6.73 6.23
CA HIS A 55 -20.99 -6.83 7.27
C HIS A 55 -21.20 -5.77 8.37
N PRO A 56 -22.31 -5.85 9.12
CA PRO A 56 -22.58 -4.90 10.20
C PRO A 56 -21.53 -4.95 11.31
N GLU A 57 -20.86 -6.09 11.50
CA GLU A 57 -19.75 -6.25 12.45
C GLU A 57 -18.50 -5.44 12.10
N ALA A 58 -18.36 -5.04 10.83
CA ALA A 58 -17.23 -4.25 10.35
C ALA A 58 -17.41 -2.73 10.54
N VAL A 59 -18.57 -2.29 11.04
CA VAL A 59 -18.85 -0.87 11.32
C VAL A 59 -18.08 -0.44 12.57
N ALA A 60 -17.01 0.34 12.38
CA ALA A 60 -16.18 0.83 13.47
C ALA A 60 -16.71 2.11 14.13
N GLY A 61 -17.41 2.95 13.35
CA GLY A 61 -17.90 4.25 13.78
C GLY A 61 -19.11 4.17 14.72
N ASP A 62 -19.14 5.06 15.72
CA ASP A 62 -20.27 5.16 16.63
C ASP A 62 -21.40 6.02 16.01
N PHE A 63 -22.43 5.37 15.49
CA PHE A 63 -23.66 5.98 14.98
C PHE A 63 -24.79 6.05 16.02
N SER A 64 -24.56 5.59 17.25
CA SER A 64 -25.61 5.57 18.29
C SER A 64 -25.89 6.96 18.88
N LYS A 65 -24.96 7.90 18.71
CA LYS A 65 -25.04 9.27 19.22
C LYS A 65 -25.02 10.28 18.06
N PRO A 66 -25.88 11.32 18.09
CA PRO A 66 -25.78 12.41 17.12
C PRO A 66 -24.40 13.06 17.17
N ASN A 67 -23.84 13.35 16.00
CA ASN A 67 -22.58 14.06 15.86
C ASN A 67 -22.71 15.11 14.74
N PRO A 68 -22.32 16.38 14.96
CA PRO A 68 -22.49 17.44 13.97
C PRO A 68 -21.71 17.21 12.66
N LEU A 69 -20.68 16.36 12.67
CA LEU A 69 -19.93 16.01 11.46
C LEU A 69 -20.59 14.89 10.63
N VAL A 70 -21.50 14.13 11.24
CA VAL A 70 -22.13 12.96 10.63
C VAL A 70 -23.51 13.36 10.12
N THR A 71 -23.58 13.76 8.86
CA THR A 71 -24.79 14.28 8.21
C THR A 71 -25.56 13.23 7.39
N PHE A 72 -25.26 11.95 7.58
CA PHE A 72 -25.83 10.81 6.85
C PHE A 72 -26.21 9.68 7.81
N LYS A 73 -27.05 8.74 7.34
CA LYS A 73 -27.39 7.54 8.10
C LYS A 73 -26.53 6.37 7.63
N LEU A 74 -26.22 5.45 8.54
CA LEU A 74 -25.50 4.22 8.19
C LEU A 74 -26.22 3.41 7.08
N ALA A 75 -27.54 3.47 7.01
CA ALA A 75 -28.34 2.81 5.97
C ALA A 75 -28.09 3.36 4.55
N ASP A 76 -27.62 4.61 4.44
CA ASP A 76 -27.30 5.29 3.18
C ASP A 76 -25.87 4.97 2.70
N VAL A 77 -25.03 4.42 3.59
CA VAL A 77 -23.65 4.03 3.27
C VAL A 77 -23.68 2.84 2.32
N SER A 78 -23.00 3.00 1.18
CA SER A 78 -22.79 1.94 0.20
C SER A 78 -21.59 1.06 0.57
N PHE A 79 -20.47 1.68 0.96
CA PHE A 79 -19.28 0.97 1.41
C PHE A 79 -18.59 1.67 2.59
N MET A 80 -17.93 0.87 3.40
CA MET A 80 -16.95 1.30 4.40
C MET A 80 -15.56 1.02 3.88
N TYR A 81 -14.63 1.95 4.11
CA TYR A 81 -13.25 1.86 3.67
C TYR A 81 -12.29 1.98 4.87
N GLY A 82 -11.51 0.93 5.11
CA GLY A 82 -10.55 0.82 6.20
C GLY A 82 -11.18 0.51 7.56
N ASP A 83 -10.36 -0.02 8.46
CA ASP A 83 -10.80 -0.49 9.78
C ASP A 83 -9.68 -0.49 10.85
N LYS A 84 -8.40 -0.37 10.47
CA LYS A 84 -7.27 -0.43 11.42
C LYS A 84 -7.00 0.86 12.17
N TRP A 85 -6.92 1.96 11.43
CA TRP A 85 -6.56 3.28 11.96
C TRP A 85 -7.69 4.28 11.80
N LYS A 86 -8.38 4.20 10.66
CA LYS A 86 -9.51 5.04 10.32
C LYS A 86 -10.47 4.27 9.45
N GLN A 87 -11.75 4.61 9.55
CA GLN A 87 -12.80 4.12 8.66
C GLN A 87 -13.48 5.30 7.98
N ARG A 88 -13.63 5.21 6.66
CA ARG A 88 -14.35 6.17 5.83
C ARG A 88 -15.63 5.53 5.31
N TYR A 89 -16.60 6.37 4.99
CA TYR A 89 -17.92 5.94 4.55
C TYR A 89 -18.18 6.49 3.17
N LEU A 90 -18.61 5.63 2.27
CA LEU A 90 -18.79 5.94 0.86
C LEU A 90 -20.28 5.85 0.50
N TYR A 91 -20.72 6.73 -0.39
CA TYR A 91 -22.02 6.68 -1.03
C TYR A 91 -21.87 6.62 -2.54
N LYS A 92 -22.81 5.98 -3.22
CA LYS A 92 -22.83 5.86 -4.67
C LYS A 92 -23.57 7.05 -5.30
N LYS A 93 -23.05 7.59 -6.40
CA LYS A 93 -23.71 8.60 -7.24
C LYS A 93 -23.38 8.31 -8.71
N GLY A 94 -24.39 7.89 -9.48
CA GLY A 94 -24.17 7.34 -10.82
C GLY A 94 -23.35 6.05 -10.72
N ASP A 95 -22.32 5.94 -11.55
CA ASP A 95 -21.40 4.78 -11.57
C ASP A 95 -20.20 4.93 -10.62
N ASP A 96 -20.02 6.10 -10.01
CA ASP A 96 -18.92 6.39 -9.08
C ASP A 96 -19.35 6.30 -7.62
N TYR A 97 -18.35 6.13 -6.74
CA TYR A 97 -18.49 6.30 -5.30
C TYR A 97 -17.79 7.57 -4.84
N PHE A 98 -18.28 8.12 -3.74
CA PHE A 98 -17.78 9.34 -3.13
C PHE A 98 -17.65 9.13 -1.63
N VAL A 99 -16.64 9.73 -1.02
CA VAL A 99 -16.42 9.65 0.42
C VAL A 99 -17.23 10.74 1.12
N TYR A 100 -17.95 10.41 2.19
CA TYR A 100 -18.52 11.44 3.07
C TYR A 100 -17.39 12.30 3.68
N PRO A 101 -17.61 13.60 3.95
CA PRO A 101 -16.59 14.53 4.44
C PRO A 101 -16.20 14.32 5.92
N VAL A 102 -16.27 13.08 6.40
CA VAL A 102 -15.98 12.67 7.77
C VAL A 102 -15.38 11.26 7.76
N GLN A 103 -14.52 10.99 8.74
CA GLN A 103 -13.91 9.69 8.96
C GLN A 103 -13.92 9.37 10.45
N TRP A 104 -14.02 8.09 10.78
CA TRP A 104 -13.88 7.60 12.14
C TRP A 104 -12.40 7.37 12.46
N ASP A 105 -11.92 7.94 13.56
CA ASP A 105 -10.63 7.60 14.16
C ASP A 105 -10.80 6.38 15.06
N VAL A 106 -10.28 5.23 14.61
CA VAL A 106 -10.46 3.95 15.30
C VAL A 106 -9.73 3.93 16.64
N THR A 107 -8.59 4.62 16.74
CA THR A 107 -7.75 4.60 17.94
C THR A 107 -8.36 5.47 19.03
N ASN A 108 -8.72 6.69 18.67
CA ASN A 108 -9.25 7.67 19.63
C ASN A 108 -10.77 7.59 19.81
N LYS A 109 -11.46 6.77 18.99
CA LYS A 109 -12.92 6.58 19.00
C LYS A 109 -13.69 7.90 18.84
N VAL A 110 -13.28 8.71 17.87
CA VAL A 110 -13.90 10.01 17.59
C VAL A 110 -14.13 10.21 16.09
N TRP A 111 -15.22 10.90 15.77
CA TRP A 111 -15.46 11.41 14.42
C TRP A 111 -14.54 12.60 14.13
N ARG A 112 -13.90 12.59 12.95
CA ARG A 112 -13.03 13.67 12.47
C ARG A 112 -13.46 14.12 11.09
N ALA A 113 -13.41 15.41 10.82
CA ALA A 113 -13.63 15.94 9.48
C ALA A 113 -12.62 15.33 8.50
N TYR A 114 -13.08 15.03 7.29
CA TYR A 114 -12.26 14.53 6.19
C TYR A 114 -12.50 15.38 4.96
N ASN A 115 -11.69 16.42 4.80
CA ASN A 115 -11.67 17.28 3.62
C ASN A 115 -10.22 17.71 3.37
N PRO A 116 -9.44 16.94 2.58
CA PRO A 116 -8.08 17.35 2.21
C PRO A 116 -8.11 18.74 1.57
N ALA A 117 -7.41 19.69 2.20
CA ALA A 117 -7.43 21.08 1.79
C ALA A 117 -6.62 21.29 0.49
N LYS A 118 -6.94 22.35 -0.24
CA LYS A 118 -6.19 22.72 -1.43
C LYS A 118 -4.72 23.00 -1.06
N GLY A 119 -3.79 22.47 -1.86
CA GLY A 119 -2.36 22.62 -1.62
C GLY A 119 -1.79 21.76 -0.50
N THR A 120 -2.59 20.90 0.15
CA THR A 120 -2.01 19.88 1.03
C THR A 120 -1.36 18.78 0.22
N ASP A 121 -1.97 18.29 -0.87
CA ASP A 121 -1.37 17.26 -1.73
C ASP A 121 -1.33 17.78 -3.18
N TRP A 122 -0.50 17.20 -4.05
CA TRP A 122 -0.39 17.68 -5.43
C TRP A 122 -1.73 17.53 -6.18
N TRP A 123 -2.43 16.41 -5.96
CA TRP A 123 -3.73 16.13 -6.59
C TRP A 123 -4.86 17.01 -6.03
N THR A 124 -4.73 17.58 -4.82
CA THR A 124 -5.80 18.46 -4.27
C THR A 124 -5.92 19.79 -4.99
N ASN A 125 -4.94 20.13 -5.84
CA ASN A 125 -5.03 21.27 -6.75
C ASN A 125 -5.75 20.94 -8.07
N ILE A 126 -5.85 19.65 -8.42
CA ILE A 126 -6.45 19.17 -9.68
C ILE A 126 -7.95 18.91 -9.50
N TYR A 127 -8.34 18.44 -8.31
CA TYR A 127 -9.73 18.17 -7.98
C TYR A 127 -10.40 19.36 -7.28
N PRO A 128 -11.73 19.52 -7.42
CA PRO A 128 -12.47 20.52 -6.67
C PRO A 128 -12.28 20.37 -5.16
N GLN A 129 -12.45 21.46 -4.41
CA GLN A 129 -12.26 21.45 -2.96
C GLN A 129 -13.33 20.63 -2.23
N SER A 130 -14.55 20.57 -2.78
CA SER A 130 -15.65 19.81 -2.19
C SER A 130 -15.39 18.31 -2.27
N GLN A 131 -15.46 17.63 -1.13
CA GLN A 131 -15.33 16.17 -1.09
C GLN A 131 -16.44 15.46 -1.87
N ALA A 132 -17.61 16.09 -2.02
CA ALA A 132 -18.73 15.56 -2.81
C ALA A 132 -18.48 15.55 -4.32
N GLU A 133 -17.40 16.19 -4.78
CA GLU A 133 -16.97 16.28 -6.19
C GLU A 133 -15.71 15.44 -6.46
N ARG A 134 -15.26 14.65 -5.48
CA ARG A 134 -14.06 13.80 -5.57
C ARG A 134 -14.47 12.32 -5.63
N PRO A 135 -14.63 11.74 -6.83
CA PRO A 135 -14.95 10.33 -6.96
C PRO A 135 -13.77 9.46 -6.49
N THR A 136 -14.07 8.26 -5.99
CA THR A 136 -13.05 7.30 -5.52
C THR A 136 -12.31 6.63 -6.66
N GLY A 137 -12.88 6.53 -7.86
CA GLY A 137 -12.27 5.89 -9.03
C GLY A 137 -10.83 6.37 -9.30
N PRO A 138 -10.64 7.68 -9.53
CA PRO A 138 -9.32 8.25 -9.74
C PRO A 138 -8.40 8.24 -8.52
N LEU A 139 -8.93 8.24 -7.30
CA LEU A 139 -8.14 8.51 -6.08
C LEU A 139 -7.89 7.29 -5.19
N CYS A 140 -8.65 6.21 -5.36
CA CYS A 140 -8.71 5.10 -4.41
C CYS A 140 -8.86 3.75 -5.12
N ASP A 141 -9.76 3.64 -6.08
CA ASP A 141 -10.27 2.34 -6.52
C ASP A 141 -9.22 1.52 -7.27
N GLY A 142 -8.28 2.18 -7.95
CA GLY A 142 -7.14 1.50 -8.57
C GLY A 142 -6.24 0.74 -7.60
N CYS A 143 -6.19 1.14 -6.32
CA CYS A 143 -5.45 0.42 -5.28
C CYS A 143 -6.32 -0.57 -4.49
N HIS A 144 -7.63 -0.37 -4.46
CA HIS A 144 -8.57 -1.09 -3.58
C HIS A 144 -9.57 -1.97 -4.33
N SER A 145 -9.23 -2.32 -5.56
CA SER A 145 -9.98 -3.26 -6.39
C SER A 145 -9.04 -4.02 -7.32
N VAL A 146 -9.58 -5.03 -7.97
CA VAL A 146 -8.96 -5.70 -9.12
C VAL A 146 -9.61 -5.19 -10.39
N ASN A 147 -8.75 -4.79 -11.33
CA ASN A 147 -9.15 -4.42 -12.69
C ASN A 147 -10.21 -3.30 -12.73
N TYR A 148 -9.96 -2.20 -12.01
CA TYR A 148 -10.78 -0.99 -12.15
C TYR A 148 -10.71 -0.47 -13.59
N ASN A 149 -11.84 -0.49 -14.28
CA ASN A 149 -11.97 -0.05 -15.66
C ASN A 149 -12.35 1.43 -15.69
N ILE A 150 -11.40 2.26 -16.12
CA ILE A 150 -11.56 3.73 -16.18
C ILE A 150 -12.60 4.21 -17.20
N SER A 151 -13.05 3.37 -18.12
CA SER A 151 -14.03 3.75 -19.15
C SER A 151 -15.47 3.57 -18.70
N ASN A 152 -15.73 2.59 -17.84
CA ASN A 152 -17.09 2.27 -17.37
C ASN A 152 -17.22 2.17 -15.84
N HIS A 153 -16.14 2.47 -15.11
CA HIS A 153 -16.04 2.51 -13.65
C HIS A 153 -16.44 1.19 -12.95
N THR A 154 -16.25 0.06 -13.63
CA THR A 154 -16.47 -1.27 -13.06
C THR A 154 -15.19 -1.89 -12.53
N VAL A 155 -15.33 -2.87 -11.63
CA VAL A 155 -14.22 -3.68 -11.11
C VAL A 155 -14.54 -5.15 -11.32
N THR A 156 -13.51 -5.99 -11.47
CA THR A 156 -13.72 -7.45 -11.44
C THR A 156 -14.05 -7.91 -10.02
N GLU A 157 -13.37 -7.35 -9.02
CA GLU A 157 -13.67 -7.56 -7.61
C GLU A 157 -13.23 -6.35 -6.78
N TRP A 158 -13.98 -6.05 -5.71
CA TRP A 158 -13.54 -5.12 -4.68
C TRP A 158 -12.49 -5.77 -3.78
N ASN A 159 -11.71 -4.94 -3.08
CA ASN A 159 -10.57 -5.30 -2.25
C ASN A 159 -9.29 -5.62 -3.04
N VAL A 160 -8.19 -5.83 -2.30
CA VAL A 160 -6.92 -6.27 -2.87
C VAL A 160 -6.97 -7.78 -3.04
N GLY A 161 -7.50 -8.18 -4.20
CA GLY A 161 -7.66 -9.56 -4.64
C GLY A 161 -6.39 -10.25 -5.11
N CYS A 162 -6.47 -11.56 -5.34
CA CYS A 162 -5.36 -12.39 -5.84
C CYS A 162 -4.72 -11.75 -7.09
N GLU A 163 -5.54 -11.36 -8.05
CA GLU A 163 -5.08 -10.86 -9.35
C GLU A 163 -4.50 -9.44 -9.28
N LYS A 164 -4.66 -8.71 -8.16
CA LYS A 164 -3.96 -7.44 -7.93
C LYS A 164 -2.44 -7.64 -7.81
N CYS A 165 -2.02 -8.82 -7.37
CA CYS A 165 -0.63 -9.22 -7.21
C CYS A 165 -0.17 -10.25 -8.23
N HIS A 166 -1.10 -11.05 -8.77
CA HIS A 166 -0.82 -12.17 -9.68
C HIS A 166 -1.18 -11.91 -11.15
N GLY A 167 -1.75 -10.74 -11.46
CA GLY A 167 -2.23 -10.40 -12.80
C GLY A 167 -3.47 -11.20 -13.22
N PRO A 168 -3.96 -11.02 -14.46
CA PRO A 168 -5.14 -11.71 -14.96
C PRO A 168 -4.94 -13.24 -15.01
N GLY A 169 -5.85 -13.98 -14.38
CA GLY A 169 -5.70 -15.43 -14.13
C GLY A 169 -6.52 -16.35 -15.04
N SER A 170 -7.29 -15.83 -16.01
CA SER A 170 -8.18 -16.65 -16.87
C SER A 170 -7.47 -17.82 -17.56
N ASP A 171 -6.32 -17.58 -18.19
CA ASP A 171 -5.54 -18.63 -18.85
C ASP A 171 -5.05 -19.68 -17.85
N HIS A 172 -4.65 -19.24 -16.64
CA HIS A 172 -4.22 -20.11 -15.57
C HIS A 172 -5.36 -20.98 -15.04
N VAL A 173 -6.55 -20.41 -14.86
CA VAL A 173 -7.74 -21.16 -14.44
C VAL A 173 -8.15 -22.18 -15.49
N ALA A 174 -8.10 -21.82 -16.78
CA ALA A 174 -8.44 -22.72 -17.88
C ALA A 174 -7.43 -23.86 -18.06
N LYS A 175 -6.13 -23.54 -17.95
CA LYS A 175 -5.03 -24.51 -18.11
C LYS A 175 -3.88 -24.15 -17.17
N PRO A 176 -3.86 -24.68 -15.93
CA PRO A 176 -2.87 -24.30 -14.93
C PRO A 176 -1.45 -24.54 -15.41
N ALA A 177 -0.68 -23.47 -15.54
CA ALA A 177 0.74 -23.52 -15.83
C ALA A 177 1.49 -22.50 -15.00
N ARG A 178 2.76 -22.78 -14.73
CA ARG A 178 3.64 -21.84 -14.02
C ARG A 178 3.93 -20.57 -14.81
N SER A 179 3.69 -20.56 -16.11
CA SER A 179 4.03 -19.45 -17.02
C SER A 179 2.87 -18.51 -17.32
N ASN A 180 1.62 -18.88 -17.01
CA ASN A 180 0.43 -18.10 -17.36
C ASN A 180 -0.25 -17.45 -16.14
N VAL A 181 0.49 -17.31 -15.05
CA VAL A 181 0.13 -16.47 -13.89
C VAL A 181 1.41 -15.90 -13.31
N VAL A 182 1.37 -14.64 -12.88
CA VAL A 182 2.54 -14.02 -12.25
C VAL A 182 2.72 -14.63 -10.87
N ASN A 183 3.97 -14.92 -10.50
CA ASN A 183 4.31 -15.28 -9.13
C ASN A 183 5.43 -14.34 -8.66
N PRO A 184 5.16 -13.39 -7.74
CA PRO A 184 6.16 -12.44 -7.26
C PRO A 184 7.45 -13.08 -6.71
N ALA A 185 7.36 -14.31 -6.17
CA ALA A 185 8.54 -15.03 -5.69
C ALA A 185 9.53 -15.38 -6.82
N ARG A 186 9.04 -15.49 -8.07
CA ARG A 186 9.82 -15.85 -9.27
C ARG A 186 10.26 -14.65 -10.11
N LEU A 187 9.84 -13.44 -9.74
CA LEU A 187 10.34 -12.20 -10.33
C LEU A 187 11.71 -11.84 -9.73
N ASP A 188 12.48 -11.01 -10.44
CA ASP A 188 13.60 -10.31 -9.82
C ASP A 188 13.10 -9.40 -8.68
N PHE A 189 14.01 -8.97 -7.81
CA PHE A 189 13.63 -8.24 -6.61
C PHE A 189 12.96 -6.89 -6.91
N VAL A 190 13.29 -6.23 -8.02
CA VAL A 190 12.67 -4.95 -8.40
C VAL A 190 11.20 -5.20 -8.72
N ARG A 191 10.92 -6.08 -9.68
CA ARG A 191 9.54 -6.37 -10.08
C ARG A 191 8.72 -7.07 -8.99
N ALA A 192 9.35 -7.87 -8.14
CA ALA A 192 8.69 -8.47 -6.98
C ALA A 192 8.23 -7.40 -5.98
N ASN A 193 9.04 -6.36 -5.76
CA ASN A 193 8.69 -5.24 -4.90
C ASN A 193 7.68 -4.31 -5.57
N ASP A 194 7.78 -4.06 -6.88
CA ASP A 194 6.84 -3.24 -7.65
C ASP A 194 5.37 -3.67 -7.48
N VAL A 195 5.12 -4.98 -7.31
CA VAL A 195 3.79 -5.53 -6.97
C VAL A 195 3.22 -4.92 -5.69
N CYS A 196 4.04 -4.62 -4.69
CA CYS A 196 3.62 -3.95 -3.46
C CYS A 196 3.63 -2.42 -3.63
N LEU A 197 4.65 -1.89 -4.31
CA LEU A 197 4.88 -0.46 -4.48
C LEU A 197 3.77 0.22 -5.30
N GLN A 198 3.04 -0.51 -6.17
CA GLN A 198 1.89 0.05 -6.90
C GLN A 198 0.84 0.69 -5.98
N CYS A 199 0.74 0.22 -4.73
CA CYS A 199 -0.19 0.72 -3.72
C CYS A 199 0.50 1.30 -2.49
N HIS A 200 1.69 0.83 -2.11
CA HIS A 200 2.37 1.27 -0.89
C HIS A 200 3.40 2.39 -1.13
N THR A 201 3.12 3.27 -2.08
CA THR A 201 3.92 4.47 -2.37
C THR A 201 3.04 5.69 -2.59
N GLN A 202 3.61 6.87 -2.38
CA GLN A 202 3.08 8.12 -2.93
C GLN A 202 3.91 8.53 -4.15
N GLY A 203 3.26 9.19 -5.09
CA GLY A 203 3.85 9.60 -6.35
C GLY A 203 2.79 10.12 -7.30
N ALA A 204 3.12 10.10 -8.58
CA ALA A 204 2.24 10.52 -9.66
C ALA A 204 2.44 9.62 -10.89
N PRO A 205 1.40 9.43 -11.72
CA PRO A 205 1.55 8.68 -12.95
C PRO A 205 2.43 9.44 -13.93
N LEU A 206 3.25 8.72 -14.70
CA LEU A 206 4.08 9.32 -15.76
C LEU A 206 3.24 9.87 -16.91
N LYS A 207 2.12 9.22 -17.19
CA LYS A 207 1.11 9.65 -18.16
C LYS A 207 -0.26 9.37 -17.55
N ASN A 208 -1.11 10.39 -17.51
CA ASN A 208 -2.50 10.19 -17.12
C ASN A 208 -3.34 9.84 -18.35
N PRO A 209 -4.19 8.79 -18.32
CA PRO A 209 -5.11 8.52 -19.42
C PRO A 209 -6.03 9.72 -19.69
N GLN A 210 -6.35 9.97 -20.97
CA GLN A 210 -7.24 11.05 -21.38
C GLN A 210 -8.67 10.55 -21.65
N THR A 211 -8.98 9.30 -21.28
CA THR A 211 -10.22 8.59 -21.67
C THR A 211 -11.50 9.26 -21.18
N ASP A 212 -11.46 9.90 -20.01
CA ASP A 212 -12.61 10.52 -19.34
C ASP A 212 -12.29 11.94 -18.80
N GLY A 213 -11.11 12.47 -19.14
CA GLY A 213 -10.64 13.79 -18.68
C GLY A 213 -10.30 13.88 -17.19
N ARG A 214 -10.24 12.75 -16.45
CA ARG A 214 -9.90 12.72 -15.02
C ARG A 214 -8.41 12.51 -14.80
N HIS A 215 -7.92 12.87 -13.61
CA HIS A 215 -6.54 12.63 -13.22
C HIS A 215 -6.42 11.51 -12.19
N TYR A 216 -5.94 10.36 -12.61
CA TYR A 216 -5.75 9.19 -11.76
C TYR A 216 -4.50 9.29 -10.86
N ASP A 217 -4.64 9.00 -9.56
CA ASP A 217 -3.58 8.98 -8.53
C ASP A 217 -3.14 7.54 -8.20
N TRP A 218 -2.91 6.75 -9.26
CA TRP A 218 -2.39 5.38 -9.19
C TRP A 218 -1.83 4.97 -10.57
N PRO A 219 -1.00 3.92 -10.67
CA PRO A 219 -0.31 3.54 -11.91
C PRO A 219 -1.26 2.88 -12.92
N VAL A 220 -2.04 3.68 -13.64
CA VAL A 220 -2.96 3.19 -14.66
C VAL A 220 -2.19 2.43 -15.74
N GLY A 221 -2.64 1.20 -16.03
CA GLY A 221 -2.04 0.32 -17.03
C GLY A 221 -0.95 -0.61 -16.51
N TYR A 222 -0.46 -0.43 -15.28
CA TYR A 222 0.48 -1.36 -14.66
C TYR A 222 -0.19 -2.72 -14.40
N THR A 223 0.46 -3.80 -14.83
CA THR A 223 0.10 -5.18 -14.49
C THR A 223 1.25 -5.84 -13.72
N PRO A 224 0.97 -6.68 -12.69
CA PRO A 224 2.03 -7.41 -12.00
C PRO A 224 2.97 -8.13 -12.98
N GLY A 225 4.28 -7.93 -12.80
CA GLY A 225 5.30 -8.46 -13.70
C GLY A 225 5.89 -7.42 -14.67
N ASP A 226 5.22 -6.29 -14.87
CA ASP A 226 5.77 -5.10 -15.51
C ASP A 226 6.78 -4.39 -14.59
N LYS A 227 7.45 -3.36 -15.11
CA LYS A 227 8.24 -2.42 -14.30
C LYS A 227 7.36 -1.25 -13.90
N LEU A 228 7.18 -1.02 -12.60
CA LEU A 228 6.32 0.06 -12.12
C LEU A 228 6.83 1.45 -12.55
N SER A 229 8.15 1.60 -12.68
CA SER A 229 8.80 2.84 -13.14
C SER A 229 8.37 3.31 -14.53
N ASP A 230 7.76 2.43 -15.34
CA ASP A 230 7.27 2.78 -16.67
C ASP A 230 5.87 3.47 -16.61
N PHE A 231 5.23 3.45 -15.45
CA PHE A 231 3.88 3.99 -15.20
C PHE A 231 3.85 5.02 -14.08
N TRP A 232 4.74 4.90 -13.09
CA TRP A 232 4.68 5.62 -11.82
C TRP A 232 6.00 6.29 -11.49
N LYS A 233 5.94 7.57 -11.11
CA LYS A 233 7.06 8.30 -10.51
C LYS A 233 6.79 8.45 -9.03
N LEU A 234 7.71 7.96 -8.20
CA LEU A 234 7.65 8.17 -6.76
C LEU A 234 7.76 9.66 -6.43
N GLU A 235 7.09 10.07 -5.36
CA GLU A 235 7.21 11.40 -4.80
C GLU A 235 8.67 11.70 -4.46
N GLU A 236 9.18 12.84 -4.93
CA GLU A 236 10.56 13.25 -4.67
C GLU A 236 10.73 13.76 -3.23
N HIS A 237 11.92 13.59 -2.68
CA HIS A 237 12.32 14.22 -1.42
C HIS A 237 13.39 15.26 -1.70
N LYS A 238 13.44 16.28 -0.85
CA LYS A 238 14.49 17.31 -0.87
C LYS A 238 15.19 17.31 0.47
N LEU A 239 16.43 16.81 0.47
CA LEU A 239 17.23 16.75 1.69
C LEU A 239 17.41 18.16 2.28
N GLY A 240 17.30 18.25 3.60
CA GLY A 240 17.34 19.50 4.36
C GLY A 240 16.01 20.25 4.45
N GLU A 241 14.94 19.77 3.82
CA GLU A 241 13.62 20.42 3.84
C GLU A 241 12.51 19.43 4.23
N THR A 242 11.63 19.84 5.16
CA THR A 242 10.37 19.11 5.40
C THR A 242 9.40 19.47 4.28
N THR A 243 9.09 18.50 3.43
CA THR A 243 8.08 18.64 2.36
C THR A 243 6.72 18.15 2.86
N PHE A 244 5.71 18.11 1.99
CA PHE A 244 4.40 17.54 2.37
C PHE A 244 4.46 16.05 2.73
N THR A 245 5.38 15.29 2.15
CA THR A 245 5.45 13.82 2.27
C THR A 245 6.69 13.34 3.00
N HIS A 246 7.78 14.10 3.02
CA HIS A 246 9.08 13.70 3.58
C HIS A 246 9.63 14.66 4.64
N PHE A 247 10.30 14.09 5.63
CA PHE A 247 11.13 14.79 6.60
C PHE A 247 12.42 15.27 5.91
N PRO A 248 13.22 16.15 6.54
CA PRO A 248 14.47 16.66 5.96
C PRO A 248 15.51 15.60 5.64
N ASP A 249 15.45 14.43 6.29
CA ASP A 249 16.35 13.29 6.05
C ASP A 249 15.88 12.39 4.89
N GLY A 250 14.76 12.73 4.25
CA GLY A 250 14.14 11.95 3.18
C GLY A 250 13.25 10.80 3.66
N THR A 251 13.04 10.64 4.98
CA THR A 251 12.09 9.65 5.51
C THR A 251 10.65 10.13 5.31
N GLY A 252 9.73 9.24 4.97
CA GLY A 252 8.30 9.55 4.89
C GLY A 252 7.73 10.01 6.24
N HIS A 253 6.83 10.99 6.22
CA HIS A 253 6.03 11.39 7.40
C HIS A 253 4.53 11.30 7.21
N LYS A 254 4.10 10.70 6.11
CA LYS A 254 2.70 10.37 5.81
C LYS A 254 2.53 8.87 5.63
N ASN A 255 1.32 8.38 5.86
CA ASN A 255 0.96 7.00 5.50
C ASN A 255 1.13 6.75 3.99
N ARG A 256 1.30 5.48 3.59
CA ARG A 256 1.55 5.02 2.20
C ARG A 256 2.94 5.44 1.68
N MET A 257 3.90 5.73 2.56
CA MET A 257 5.28 6.07 2.20
C MET A 257 6.26 4.91 2.37
N GLN A 258 5.80 3.73 2.83
CA GLN A 258 6.68 2.61 3.13
C GLN A 258 7.53 2.19 1.94
N GLY A 259 6.98 2.26 0.73
CA GLY A 259 7.70 1.99 -0.50
C GLY A 259 8.73 3.06 -0.86
N ASN A 260 8.39 4.35 -0.71
CA ASN A 260 9.31 5.48 -0.90
C ASN A 260 10.50 5.37 0.05
N ASP A 261 10.24 4.99 1.30
CA ASP A 261 11.23 4.65 2.31
C ASP A 261 12.05 3.40 1.96
N TYR A 262 11.39 2.36 1.47
CA TYR A 262 12.02 1.07 1.23
C TYR A 262 13.05 1.14 0.12
N VAL A 263 12.75 1.82 -1.00
CA VAL A 263 13.64 1.88 -2.18
C VAL A 263 14.96 2.61 -1.91
N GLN A 264 15.02 3.47 -0.88
CA GLN A 264 16.25 4.12 -0.43
C GLN A 264 17.03 3.31 0.63
N SER A 265 16.48 2.18 1.09
CA SER A 265 17.06 1.40 2.19
C SER A 265 18.17 0.45 1.72
N GLN A 266 19.07 0.10 2.65
CA GLN A 266 20.06 -0.95 2.42
C GLN A 266 19.41 -2.31 2.13
N MET A 267 18.21 -2.58 2.67
CA MET A 267 17.48 -3.81 2.39
C MET A 267 17.14 -3.93 0.91
N TYR A 268 16.66 -2.85 0.29
CA TYR A 268 16.34 -2.83 -1.13
C TYR A 268 17.60 -2.98 -2.00
N LEU A 269 18.69 -2.29 -1.65
CA LEU A 269 19.97 -2.41 -2.36
C LEU A 269 20.56 -3.82 -2.31
N HIS A 270 20.28 -4.58 -1.24
CA HIS A 270 20.67 -5.99 -1.10
C HIS A 270 19.65 -6.98 -1.71
N GLY A 271 18.65 -6.50 -2.46
CA GLY A 271 17.71 -7.35 -3.18
C GLY A 271 16.68 -8.05 -2.30
N ILE A 272 16.48 -7.57 -1.07
CA ILE A 272 15.42 -8.08 -0.20
C ILE A 272 14.04 -7.70 -0.80
N LYS A 273 13.07 -8.60 -0.62
CA LYS A 273 11.70 -8.40 -1.11
C LYS A 273 10.77 -8.06 0.05
N CYS A 274 9.69 -7.34 -0.20
CA CYS A 274 8.62 -7.14 0.79
C CYS A 274 8.13 -8.50 1.34
N SER A 275 8.01 -9.50 0.44
CA SER A 275 7.60 -10.85 0.78
C SER A 275 8.63 -11.67 1.58
N THR A 276 9.86 -11.16 1.75
CA THR A 276 10.83 -11.74 2.68
C THR A 276 10.40 -11.51 4.14
N CYS A 277 9.66 -10.43 4.38
CA CYS A 277 9.20 -10.02 5.72
C CYS A 277 7.70 -10.25 5.93
N HIS A 278 6.90 -10.07 4.88
CA HIS A 278 5.45 -10.15 4.92
C HIS A 278 4.92 -11.36 4.15
N ASP A 279 3.94 -12.07 4.72
CA ASP A 279 3.13 -13.03 4.00
C ASP A 279 1.73 -12.47 3.83
N VAL A 280 1.54 -11.86 2.66
CA VAL A 280 0.34 -11.15 2.23
C VAL A 280 -0.87 -12.07 2.05
N HIS A 281 -0.68 -13.39 2.11
CA HIS A 281 -1.79 -14.34 2.19
C HIS A 281 -2.29 -14.51 3.62
N GLY A 282 -1.69 -13.84 4.62
CA GLY A 282 -2.19 -13.74 5.98
C GLY A 282 -1.49 -14.66 6.97
N THR A 283 -1.10 -14.10 8.12
CA THR A 283 -0.42 -14.82 9.20
C THR A 283 -1.06 -14.48 10.56
N ALA A 284 -0.61 -15.16 11.62
CA ALA A 284 -1.00 -14.81 12.98
C ALA A 284 -0.26 -13.57 13.52
N ASN A 285 0.77 -13.08 12.83
CA ASN A 285 1.56 -11.94 13.30
C ASN A 285 0.93 -10.63 12.83
N ASN A 286 1.03 -9.58 13.65
CA ASN A 286 0.59 -8.25 13.26
C ASN A 286 1.33 -7.76 11.98
N ALA A 287 0.61 -7.00 11.15
CA ALA A 287 1.09 -6.48 9.87
C ALA A 287 1.52 -7.58 8.88
N ASP A 288 0.89 -8.76 8.98
CA ASP A 288 1.12 -9.90 8.09
C ASP A 288 2.59 -10.33 8.05
N LEU A 289 3.33 -10.15 9.15
CA LEU A 289 4.72 -10.57 9.21
C LEU A 289 4.83 -12.09 9.20
N ILE A 290 5.91 -12.63 8.61
CA ILE A 290 6.15 -14.08 8.61
C ILE A 290 6.55 -14.61 10.00
N LYS A 291 7.09 -13.74 10.86
CA LYS A 291 7.54 -14.00 12.23
C LYS A 291 7.28 -12.77 13.11
N SER A 292 7.52 -12.86 14.41
CA SER A 292 7.58 -11.66 15.26
C SER A 292 8.67 -10.71 14.75
N SER A 293 8.53 -9.41 15.04
CA SER A 293 9.45 -8.35 14.58
C SER A 293 10.92 -8.67 14.93
N THR A 294 11.21 -8.97 16.18
CA THR A 294 12.56 -9.28 16.66
C THR A 294 13.15 -10.53 16.00
N THR A 295 12.39 -11.63 15.96
CA THR A 295 12.86 -12.88 15.36
C THR A 295 13.06 -12.76 13.84
N LEU A 296 12.26 -11.92 13.17
CA LEU A 296 12.43 -11.62 11.75
C LEU A 296 13.77 -10.92 11.50
N CYS A 297 14.07 -9.85 12.22
CA CYS A 297 15.34 -9.12 12.07
C CYS A 297 16.55 -10.03 12.37
N GLN A 298 16.47 -10.82 13.44
CA GLN A 298 17.54 -11.74 13.85
C GLN A 298 17.74 -12.93 12.92
N SER A 299 16.81 -13.21 11.99
CA SER A 299 17.02 -14.24 10.97
C SER A 299 18.19 -13.93 10.03
N CYS A 300 18.54 -12.66 9.88
CA CYS A 300 19.73 -12.20 9.15
C CYS A 300 20.75 -11.52 10.07
N HIS A 301 20.29 -10.79 11.10
CA HIS A 301 21.14 -10.09 12.06
C HIS A 301 21.40 -10.93 13.32
N THR A 302 22.06 -12.08 13.15
CA THR A 302 22.18 -13.12 14.18
C THR A 302 23.06 -12.73 15.37
N ASN A 303 23.96 -11.78 15.20
CA ASN A 303 25.00 -11.43 16.19
C ASN A 303 24.61 -10.23 17.07
N ILE A 304 23.32 -9.91 17.15
CA ILE A 304 22.80 -8.78 17.94
C ILE A 304 21.96 -9.34 19.09
N GLU A 305 22.43 -9.11 20.32
CA GLU A 305 21.62 -9.33 21.52
C GLU A 305 20.74 -8.10 21.75
N PRO A 306 19.39 -8.19 21.64
CA PRO A 306 18.52 -7.02 21.60
C PRO A 306 18.61 -6.13 22.84
N VAL A 307 18.72 -6.70 24.04
CA VAL A 307 18.67 -5.94 25.30
C VAL A 307 19.95 -5.14 25.53
N ALA A 308 21.11 -5.76 25.38
CA ALA A 308 22.42 -5.13 25.46
C ALA A 308 22.63 -4.13 24.33
N HIS A 309 22.10 -4.40 23.13
CA HIS A 309 22.15 -3.47 22.01
C HIS A 309 21.28 -2.24 22.26
N SER A 310 20.02 -2.45 22.66
CA SER A 310 19.03 -1.37 22.83
C SER A 310 19.11 -0.65 24.16
N ASN A 311 19.78 -1.21 25.18
CA ASN A 311 19.75 -0.74 26.57
C ASN A 311 18.32 -0.62 27.15
N HIS A 312 17.35 -1.32 26.56
CA HIS A 312 15.96 -1.35 27.02
C HIS A 312 15.64 -2.65 27.76
N LYS A 313 14.69 -2.60 28.68
CA LYS A 313 14.25 -3.78 29.43
C LYS A 313 13.71 -4.87 28.49
N VAL A 314 13.99 -6.13 28.82
CA VAL A 314 13.41 -7.31 28.16
C VAL A 314 11.90 -7.14 28.01
N GLY A 315 11.38 -7.40 26.81
CA GLY A 315 9.94 -7.35 26.51
C GLY A 315 9.35 -5.94 26.38
N SER A 316 10.14 -4.87 26.52
CA SER A 316 9.67 -3.51 26.25
C SER A 316 9.67 -3.20 24.75
N ALA A 317 8.82 -2.26 24.32
CA ALA A 317 8.75 -1.85 22.92
C ALA A 317 10.07 -1.29 22.37
N GLY A 318 10.92 -0.71 23.23
CA GLY A 318 12.25 -0.21 22.84
C GLY A 318 13.30 -1.31 22.67
N ALA A 319 13.05 -2.52 23.20
CA ALA A 319 13.92 -3.69 22.98
C ALA A 319 13.61 -4.41 21.66
N GLU A 320 12.49 -4.10 21.00
CA GLU A 320 12.22 -4.59 19.64
C GLU A 320 13.04 -3.80 18.63
N CYS A 321 13.64 -4.46 17.64
CA CYS A 321 14.43 -3.81 16.58
C CYS A 321 13.63 -2.70 15.89
N VAL A 322 12.36 -2.98 15.61
CA VAL A 322 11.42 -2.04 14.97
C VAL A 322 11.05 -0.85 15.85
N GLY A 323 11.32 -0.89 17.16
CA GLY A 323 11.10 0.24 18.07
C GLY A 323 11.92 1.47 17.68
N CYS A 324 13.17 1.25 17.27
CA CYS A 324 14.09 2.33 16.87
C CYS A 324 14.35 2.37 15.36
N HIS A 325 14.43 1.22 14.68
CA HIS A 325 14.77 1.16 13.26
C HIS A 325 13.57 1.32 12.32
N MET A 326 12.35 1.18 12.83
CA MET A 326 11.12 1.39 12.06
C MET A 326 10.11 2.19 12.89
N PRO A 327 10.45 3.42 13.30
CA PRO A 327 9.68 4.17 14.27
C PRO A 327 8.32 4.58 13.70
N LYS A 328 7.34 4.75 14.60
CA LYS A 328 5.98 5.20 14.23
C LYS A 328 5.96 6.71 14.03
N ILE A 329 6.41 7.17 12.87
CA ILE A 329 6.58 8.60 12.54
C ILE A 329 5.81 9.03 11.28
N GLU A 330 5.26 8.07 10.52
CA GLU A 330 4.44 8.35 9.34
C GLU A 330 2.98 8.58 9.75
N GLN A 331 2.50 9.82 9.70
CA GLN A 331 1.15 10.17 10.15
C GLN A 331 0.06 9.57 9.26
N THR A 332 -0.89 8.85 9.85
CA THR A 332 -2.08 8.34 9.16
C THR A 332 -3.35 9.11 9.51
N ILE A 333 -3.56 9.44 10.79
CA ILE A 333 -4.68 10.25 11.27
C ILE A 333 -4.34 10.83 12.65
N ALA A 334 -4.45 12.15 12.81
CA ALA A 334 -4.17 12.83 14.08
C ALA A 334 -2.81 12.41 14.68
N ASP A 335 -2.80 11.83 15.87
CA ASP A 335 -1.62 11.34 16.59
C ASP A 335 -1.29 9.86 16.32
N VAL A 336 -2.03 9.21 15.41
CA VAL A 336 -1.80 7.84 14.98
C VAL A 336 -0.80 7.84 13.83
N ASN A 337 0.33 7.18 14.06
CA ASN A 337 1.42 7.02 13.10
C ASN A 337 1.66 5.54 12.74
N VAL A 338 2.17 5.32 11.54
CA VAL A 338 2.64 4.02 11.02
C VAL A 338 4.17 4.02 10.92
N ARG A 339 4.74 2.84 10.67
CA ARG A 339 6.18 2.60 10.76
C ARG A 339 6.88 3.02 9.47
N ALA A 340 7.94 3.81 9.60
CA ALA A 340 8.91 4.08 8.53
C ALA A 340 9.64 2.79 8.12
N HIS A 341 10.08 2.73 6.86
CA HIS A 341 10.74 1.57 6.24
C HIS A 341 12.15 1.89 5.71
N THR A 342 12.78 2.95 6.21
CA THR A 342 14.19 3.25 5.93
C THR A 342 15.15 2.30 6.66
N PHE A 343 14.68 1.64 7.72
CA PHE A 343 15.46 0.78 8.66
C PHE A 343 16.59 1.50 9.39
N LYS A 344 16.68 2.82 9.24
CA LYS A 344 17.66 3.67 9.93
C LYS A 344 17.15 3.97 11.33
N ALA A 345 18.04 3.89 12.32
CA ALA A 345 17.71 4.40 13.64
C ALA A 345 17.72 5.93 13.58
N ASN A 346 16.68 6.57 14.10
CA ASN A 346 16.54 8.03 14.10
C ASN A 346 16.28 8.52 15.52
N ILE A 347 16.86 9.66 15.90
CA ILE A 347 16.63 10.31 17.20
C ILE A 347 15.14 10.59 17.46
N VAL A 348 14.35 10.86 16.42
CA VAL A 348 12.89 11.02 16.51
C VAL A 348 12.21 9.77 17.07
N ALA A 349 12.77 8.57 16.85
CA ALA A 349 12.26 7.33 17.43
C ALA A 349 12.27 7.37 18.96
N CYS A 350 13.27 8.00 19.57
CA CYS A 350 13.39 8.13 21.02
C CYS A 350 12.28 9.02 21.57
N THR A 351 12.08 10.19 20.96
CA THR A 351 11.07 11.17 21.41
C THR A 351 9.64 10.72 21.13
N ALA A 352 9.43 9.71 20.26
CA ALA A 352 8.13 9.08 20.07
C ALA A 352 7.65 8.33 21.33
N CYS A 353 8.57 7.80 22.13
CA CYS A 353 8.27 7.11 23.40
C CYS A 353 8.55 7.98 24.63
N HIS A 354 9.62 8.77 24.61
CA HIS A 354 10.04 9.66 25.70
C HIS A 354 9.49 11.07 25.49
N LYS A 355 8.17 11.22 25.63
CA LYS A 355 7.44 12.45 25.27
C LYS A 355 7.85 13.70 26.07
N ASP A 356 8.47 13.52 27.23
CA ASP A 356 8.97 14.59 28.10
C ASP A 356 10.43 14.99 27.79
N LYS A 357 11.05 14.37 26.77
CA LYS A 357 12.44 14.59 26.38
C LYS A 357 12.55 15.17 24.98
N ASN A 358 13.66 15.85 24.72
CA ASN A 358 13.98 16.42 23.41
C ASN A 358 15.05 15.58 22.68
N ALA A 359 15.32 15.96 21.42
CA ALA A 359 16.33 15.30 20.59
C ALA A 359 17.73 15.35 21.22
N ASP A 360 18.10 16.44 21.91
CA ASP A 360 19.41 16.58 22.55
C ASP A 360 19.59 15.60 23.70
N TRP A 361 18.56 15.43 24.54
CA TRP A 361 18.56 14.39 25.58
C TRP A 361 18.78 13.01 24.95
N ALA A 362 18.07 12.69 23.86
CA ALA A 362 18.20 11.41 23.20
C ALA A 362 19.64 11.21 22.70
N LYS A 363 20.18 12.17 21.94
CA LYS A 363 21.58 12.17 21.45
C LYS A 363 22.60 11.97 22.57
N GLN A 364 22.47 12.72 23.67
CA GLN A 364 23.37 12.62 24.83
C GLN A 364 23.30 11.26 25.54
N ASN A 365 22.13 10.60 25.56
CA ASN A 365 21.99 9.29 26.20
C ASN A 365 22.53 8.16 25.32
N VAL A 366 22.21 8.17 24.02
CA VAL A 366 22.70 7.13 23.10
C VAL A 366 24.21 7.22 22.89
N ALA A 367 24.80 8.43 22.96
CA ALA A 367 26.26 8.63 22.90
C ALA A 367 27.04 7.93 24.01
N LYS A 368 26.38 7.53 25.10
CA LYS A 368 27.01 6.79 26.21
C LYS A 368 27.08 5.28 25.95
N TRP A 369 26.41 4.77 24.91
CA TRP A 369 26.35 3.34 24.67
C TRP A 369 27.64 2.86 23.99
N PRO A 370 28.19 1.71 24.41
CA PRO A 370 29.52 1.25 23.98
C PRO A 370 29.64 1.00 22.47
N ASN A 371 28.53 0.70 21.80
CA ASN A 371 28.47 0.38 20.36
C ASN A 371 27.72 1.45 19.54
N PHE A 372 27.59 2.65 20.08
CA PHE A 372 26.90 3.74 19.38
C PHE A 372 27.84 4.51 18.46
N SER A 373 27.34 4.85 17.26
CA SER A 373 28.02 5.70 16.30
C SER A 373 27.12 6.88 15.96
N ILE A 374 27.54 8.10 16.32
CA ILE A 374 26.79 9.32 16.02
C ILE A 374 26.59 9.51 14.51
N TRP A 375 27.57 9.09 13.70
CA TRP A 375 27.52 9.08 12.24
C TRP A 375 26.43 8.18 11.64
N ARG A 376 25.82 7.30 12.44
CA ARG A 376 24.71 6.44 12.02
C ARG A 376 23.33 6.94 12.48
N PHE A 377 23.27 8.04 13.23
CA PHE A 377 22.07 8.60 13.85
C PHE A 377 21.77 10.05 13.44
N GLU A 378 22.59 10.63 12.55
CA GLU A 378 22.40 11.96 11.95
C GLU A 378 21.74 11.91 10.58
#